data_AF-A0A1G1MHN3-F1
#
_entry.id   AF-A0A1G1MHN3-F1
#
_cell.length_a   1.000
_cell.length_b   1.000
_cell.length_c   1.000
_cell.angle_alpha   90.00
_cell.angle_beta   90.00
_cell.angle_gamma   90.00
#
_symmetry.space_group_name_H-M   'P 1'
#
loop_
_entity.id
_entity.type
_entity.pdbx_description
1 polymer ?
#
loop_
_entity_poly.entity_id
_entity_poly.type
_entity_poly.pdbx_seq_one_letter_code
_entity_poly.pdbx_strand_id
1 'polypeptide(L)' 'MVFKNFQKIKTFLTEVKTELSKVAWSSRQELITSTIVVITVTAIITAFIGVIDLTLSKMLASLLK' A
#
# COMPACT_ATOMS: atom_id res chain seq x y z
N MET A 1 -42.79 -17.10 10.61
CA MET A 1 -42.24 -16.05 9.72
C MET A 1 -40.73 -15.83 9.88
N VAL A 2 -40.14 -16.09 11.06
CA VAL A 2 -38.72 -15.81 11.37
C VAL A 2 -37.69 -16.70 10.63
N PHE A 3 -38.01 -17.97 10.37
CA PHE A 3 -37.05 -18.91 9.71
C PHE A 3 -36.69 -18.54 8.26
N LYS A 4 -37.51 -17.74 7.55
CA LYS A 4 -37.26 -17.35 6.16
C LYS A 4 -36.12 -16.32 6.03
N ASN A 5 -35.87 -15.53 7.08
CA ASN A 5 -34.84 -14.48 7.07
C ASN A 5 -33.42 -15.05 7.17
N PHE A 6 -33.23 -16.12 7.96
CA PHE A 6 -31.92 -16.80 8.08
C PHE A 6 -31.45 -17.40 6.75
N GLN A 7 -32.38 -17.91 5.93
CA GLN A 7 -32.04 -18.42 4.60
C GLN A 7 -31.56 -17.30 3.67
N LYS A 8 -32.21 -16.14 3.67
CA LYS A 8 -31.77 -14.98 2.86
C LYS A 8 -30.36 -14.49 3.23
N ILE A 9 -30.03 -14.43 4.51
CA ILE A 9 -28.71 -14.02 5.00
C ILE A 9 -27.63 -15.03 4.57
N LYS A 10 -27.93 -16.33 4.65
CA LYS A 10 -27.01 -17.38 4.20
C LYS A 10 -26.76 -17.30 2.69
N THR A 11 -27.81 -17.05 1.90
CA THR A 11 -27.69 -16.83 0.45
C THR A 11 -26.85 -15.58 0.15
N PHE A 12 -27.10 -14.46 0.83
CA PHE A 12 -26.37 -13.22 0.63
C PHE A 12 -24.86 -13.36 0.94
N LEU A 13 -24.49 -14.04 2.03
CA LEU A 13 -23.09 -14.32 2.35
C LEU A 13 -22.41 -15.24 1.30
N THR A 14 -23.17 -16.15 0.71
CA THR A 14 -22.68 -17.05 -0.35
C THR A 14 -22.44 -16.28 -1.65
N GLU A 15 -23.35 -15.37 -2.01
CA GLU A 15 -23.21 -14.46 -3.14
C GLU A 15 -22.02 -13.52 -2.96
N VAL A 16 -21.86 -12.89 -1.78
CA VAL A 16 -20.73 -12.01 -1.45
C VAL A 16 -19.40 -12.75 -1.54
N LYS A 17 -19.30 -13.98 -1.02
CA LYS A 17 -18.09 -14.81 -1.16
C LYS A 17 -17.76 -15.10 -2.63
N THR A 18 -18.78 -15.30 -3.46
CA THR A 18 -18.62 -15.58 -4.90
C THR A 18 -18.14 -14.34 -5.65
N GLU A 19 -18.68 -13.16 -5.36
CA GLU A 19 -18.19 -11.89 -5.93
C GLU A 19 -16.78 -11.52 -5.44
N LEU A 20 -16.48 -11.75 -4.15
CA LEU A 20 -15.13 -11.55 -3.61
C LEU A 20 -14.10 -12.51 -4.21
N SER A 21 -14.52 -13.67 -4.74
CA SER A 21 -13.62 -14.59 -5.45
C SER A 21 -13.30 -14.13 -6.88
N LYS A 22 -14.13 -13.26 -7.47
CA LYS A 22 -13.86 -12.60 -8.76
C LYS A 22 -12.96 -11.39 -8.62
N VAL A 23 -12.80 -10.87 -7.40
CA VAL A 23 -11.81 -9.84 -7.11
C VAL A 23 -10.43 -10.47 -7.31
N ALA A 24 -9.67 -9.90 -8.24
CA ALA A 24 -8.29 -10.30 -8.50
C ALA A 24 -7.43 -9.99 -7.27
N TRP A 25 -7.42 -10.90 -6.32
CA TRP A 25 -6.44 -10.89 -5.24
C TRP A 25 -5.09 -11.15 -5.89
N SER A 26 -4.26 -10.12 -5.89
CA SER A 26 -2.87 -10.21 -6.34
C SER A 26 -2.18 -11.36 -5.62
N SER A 27 -1.39 -12.12 -6.36
CA SER A 27 -0.69 -13.26 -5.78
C SER A 27 0.29 -12.77 -4.70
N ARG A 28 0.55 -13.59 -3.67
CA ARG A 28 1.50 -13.23 -2.60
C ARG A 28 2.87 -12.79 -3.15
N GLN A 29 3.26 -13.30 -4.32
CA GLN A 29 4.49 -12.95 -5.01
C GLN A 29 4.44 -11.54 -5.62
N GLU A 30 3.31 -11.14 -6.20
CA GLU A 30 3.12 -9.77 -6.73
C GLU A 30 3.12 -8.74 -5.61
N LEU A 31 2.53 -9.06 -4.47
CA LEU A 31 2.54 -8.19 -3.29
C LEU A 31 3.98 -7.93 -2.82
N ILE A 32 4.78 -8.98 -2.68
CA ILE A 32 6.18 -8.87 -2.26
C ILE A 32 6.99 -8.08 -3.29
N THR A 33 6.83 -8.40 -4.58
CA THR A 33 7.53 -7.69 -5.67
C THR A 33 7.18 -6.21 -5.67
N SER A 34 5.90 -5.87 -5.53
CA SER A 34 5.45 -4.47 -5.48
C SER A 34 6.02 -3.74 -4.27
N THR A 35 6.05 -4.36 -3.09
CA THR A 35 6.66 -3.76 -1.89
C THR A 35 8.16 -3.53 -2.05
N ILE A 36 8.90 -4.48 -2.65
CA ILE A 36 10.34 -4.32 -2.90
C ILE A 36 10.61 -3.14 -3.84
N VAL A 37 9.80 -2.99 -4.89
CA VAL A 37 9.92 -1.86 -5.83
C VAL A 37 9.69 -0.53 -5.10
N VAL A 38 8.64 -0.43 -4.29
CA VAL A 38 8.37 0.79 -3.52
C VAL A 38 9.52 1.13 -2.58
N ILE A 39 10.03 0.16 -1.82
CA ILE A 39 11.17 0.37 -0.92
C ILE A 39 12.39 0.89 -1.68
N THR A 40 12.69 0.30 -2.84
CA THR A 40 13.84 0.67 -3.67
C THR A 40 13.71 2.11 -4.17
N VAL A 41 12.53 2.47 -4.71
CA VAL A 41 12.29 3.81 -5.26
C VAL A 41 12.32 4.85 -4.14
N THR A 42 11.67 4.59 -3.01
CA THR A 42 11.67 5.51 -1.86
C THR A 42 13.08 5.69 -1.30
N ALA A 43 13.87 4.63 -1.18
CA ALA A 43 15.26 4.73 -0.71
C ALA A 43 16.12 5.65 -1.59
N ILE A 44 15.99 5.56 -2.92
CA ILE A 44 16.70 6.43 -3.87
C ILE A 44 16.28 7.89 -3.69
N ILE A 45 14.96 8.15 -3.62
CA ILE A 45 14.43 9.51 -3.48
C ILE A 45 14.88 10.14 -2.15
N THR A 46 14.76 9.40 -1.04
CA THR A 46 15.17 9.91 0.28
C THR A 46 16.67 10.15 0.35
N ALA A 47 17.50 9.30 -0.26
CA ALA A 47 18.94 9.53 -0.34
C ALA A 47 19.26 10.82 -1.11
N PHE A 48 18.59 11.05 -2.25
CA PHE A 48 18.79 12.27 -3.05
C PHE A 48 18.38 13.53 -2.28
N ILE A 49 17.18 13.55 -1.69
CA ILE A 49 16.70 14.67 -0.88
C ILE A 49 17.64 14.91 0.31
N GLY A 50 18.05 13.85 1.01
CA GLY A 50 18.97 13.96 2.14
C GLY A 50 20.32 14.59 1.77
N VAL A 51 20.87 14.25 0.59
CA VAL A 51 22.10 14.90 0.10
C VAL A 51 21.88 16.40 -0.16
N ILE A 52 20.75 16.77 -0.76
CA ILE A 52 20.41 18.17 -1.02
C ILE A 52 20.25 18.92 0.30
N ASP A 53 19.49 18.39 1.25
CA ASP A 53 19.23 19.04 2.54
C ASP A 53 20.53 19.27 3.32
N LEU A 54 21.43 18.29 3.32
CA LEU A 54 22.76 18.42 3.95
C LEU A 54 23.62 19.47 3.23
N THR A 55 23.56 19.52 1.90
CA THR A 55 24.32 20.49 1.11
C THR A 55 23.82 21.91 1.36
N LEU A 56 22.51 22.11 1.31
CA LEU A 56 21.88 23.41 1.57
C LEU A 56 22.10 23.86 3.01
N SER A 57 21.96 22.96 3.99
CA SER A 57 22.20 23.30 5.41
C SER A 57 23.63 23.74 5.65
N LYS A 58 24.61 23.08 5.04
CA LYS A 58 26.03 23.47 5.12
C LYS A 58 26.30 24.80 4.43
N MET A 59 25.73 25.01 3.24
CA MET A 59 25.88 26.29 2.52
C MET A 59 25.27 27.45 3.31
N LEU A 60 24.07 27.27 3.86
CA LEU A 60 23.40 28.29 4.65
C LEU A 60 24.15 28.59 5.95
N ALA A 61 24.67 27.56 6.64
CA ALA A 61 25.51 27.73 7.81
C ALA A 61 26.82 28.48 7.51
N SER A 62 27.38 28.29 6.31
CA SER A 62 28.57 29.04 5.86
C SER A 62 28.26 30.49 5.49
N LEU A 63 27.02 30.83 5.13
CA LEU A 63 26.60 32.20 4.79
C LEU A 63 26.16 33.01 6.01
N LEU A 64 25.61 32.34 7.03
CA LEU A 64 25.22 32.97 8.31
C LEU A 64 26.40 33.19 9.27
N LYS A 65 27.56 32.61 8.95
CA LYS A 65 28.82 32.86 9.65
C LYS A 65 29.59 33.98 8.94
#